data_AF-A0A7L5DWC2-F1
#
_entry.id   AF-A0A7L5DWC2-F1
#
_cell.length_a   1.000
_cell.length_b   1.000
_cell.length_c   1.000
_cell.angle_alpha   90.00
_cell.angle_beta   90.00
_cell.angle_gamma   90.00
#
_symmetry.space_group_name_H-M   'P 1'
#
loop_
_entity.id
_entity.type
_entity.pdbx_description
1 polymer ?
#
loop_
_entity_poly.entity_id
_entity_poly.type
_entity_poly.pdbx_seq_one_letter_code
_entity_poly.pdbx_strand_id
1 'polypeptide(L)' 'MQRIWDIDGFPDHFFDELGQLYRITKRGELKLLRRTIKRYTQGYVISSRFYSLHQLRPMLRRHDPATDRPVDF' A
#
# COMPACT_ATOMS: atom_id res chain seq x y z
N MET A 1 -0.80 -12.60 6.69
CA MET A 1 -0.98 -11.18 6.30
C MET A 1 -1.42 -11.16 4.85
N GLN A 2 -2.58 -10.59 4.53
CA GLN A 2 -3.18 -10.65 3.20
C GLN A 2 -3.11 -9.27 2.52
N ARG A 3 -2.73 -9.25 1.24
CA ARG A 3 -2.75 -8.06 0.39
C ARG A 3 -4.20 -7.79 -0.02
N ILE A 4 -4.80 -6.72 0.51
CA ILE A 4 -6.23 -6.40 0.29
C ILE A 4 -6.40 -5.16 -0.57
N TRP A 5 -5.59 -4.13 -0.35
CA TRP A 5 -5.66 -2.89 -1.11
C TRP A 5 -4.32 -2.53 -1.72
N ASP A 6 -4.30 -2.36 -3.03
CA ASP A 6 -3.19 -1.79 -3.76
C ASP A 6 -3.30 -0.28 -3.80
N ILE A 7 -2.15 0.37 -3.98
CA ILE A 7 -2.09 1.81 -4.14
C ILE A 7 -1.74 2.13 -5.58
N ASP A 8 -2.64 2.84 -6.26
CA ASP A 8 -2.42 3.33 -7.62
C ASP A 8 -1.16 4.20 -7.68
N GLY A 9 -0.29 3.96 -8.68
CA GLY A 9 1.02 4.59 -8.79
C GLY A 9 2.12 4.08 -7.85
N PHE A 10 1.83 3.14 -6.93
CA PHE A 10 2.80 2.53 -6.03
C PHE A 10 2.66 1.00 -5.97
N PRO A 11 3.10 0.25 -6.99
CA PRO A 11 2.90 -1.20 -7.09
C PRO A 11 3.60 -2.00 -5.98
N ASP A 12 4.69 -1.46 -5.43
CA ASP A 12 5.44 -2.07 -4.33
C ASP A 12 4.76 -1.88 -2.96
N HIS A 13 3.63 -1.17 -2.88
CA HIS A 13 2.98 -0.81 -1.62
C HIS A 13 1.53 -1.28 -1.59
N PHE A 14 1.11 -1.81 -0.45
CA PHE A 14 -0.24 -2.31 -0.26
C PHE A 14 -0.69 -2.23 1.20
N PHE A 15 -1.99 -2.21 1.41
CA PHE A 15 -2.60 -2.31 2.73
C PHE A 15 -3.19 -3.70 2.98
N ASP A 16 -3.15 -4.09 4.25
CA ASP A 16 -3.93 -5.22 4.76
C ASP A 16 -5.36 -4.81 5.18
N GLU A 17 -6.10 -5.78 5.68
CA GLU A 17 -7.43 -5.62 6.26
C GLU A 17 -7.46 -4.70 7.49
N LEU A 18 -6.35 -4.60 8.23
CA LEU A 18 -6.21 -3.76 9.42
C LEU A 18 -5.81 -2.32 9.09
N GLY A 19 -5.59 -2.00 7.80
CA GLY A 19 -5.15 -0.70 7.34
C GLY A 19 -3.68 -0.39 7.67
N GLN A 20 -2.86 -1.41 7.88
CA GLN A 20 -1.41 -1.30 7.97
C GLN A 20 -0.79 -1.28 6.57
N LEU A 21 0.18 -0.39 6.37
CA LEU A 21 0.85 -0.24 5.08
C LEU A 21 2.09 -1.10 5.03
N TYR A 22 2.25 -1.87 3.97
CA TYR A 22 3.41 -2.70 3.72
C TYR A 22 4.07 -2.30 2.41
N ARG A 23 5.40 -2.47 2.38
CA ARG A 23 6.22 -2.28 1.20
C ARG A 23 6.96 -3.57 0.88
N ILE A 24 6.88 -3.99 -0.37
CA ILE A 24 7.71 -5.06 -0.93
C ILE A 24 9.07 -4.45 -1.30
N THR A 25 10.14 -4.99 -0.74
CA THR A 25 11.51 -4.60 -1.11
C THR A 25 11.93 -5.30 -2.38
N LYS A 26 12.99 -4.81 -3.05
CA LYS A 26 13.58 -5.47 -4.22
C LYS A 26 14.06 -6.91 -3.95
N ARG A 27 14.23 -7.28 -2.68
CA ARG A 27 14.65 -8.62 -2.25
C ARG A 27 13.46 -9.52 -1.91
N GLY A 28 12.22 -9.04 -2.09
CA GLY A 28 11.00 -9.78 -1.73
C GLY A 28 10.62 -9.69 -0.25
N GLU A 29 11.41 -9.01 0.59
CA GLU A 29 11.08 -8.82 2.00
C GLU A 29 9.93 -7.81 2.15
N LEU A 30 9.02 -8.09 3.09
CA LEU A 30 7.92 -7.19 3.45
C LEU A 30 8.35 -6.27 4.59
N LYS A 31 8.27 -4.96 4.35
CA LYS A 31 8.54 -3.95 5.36
C LYS A 31 7.25 -3.24 5.76
N LEU A 32 6.91 -3.33 7.05
CA LEU A 32 5.82 -2.56 7.63
C LEU A 32 6.20 -1.07 7.69
N LEU A 33 5.34 -0.23 7.11
CA LEU A 33 5.42 1.23 7.18
C LEU A 33 4.46 1.72 8.25
N ARG A 34 5.02 2.35 9.29
CA ARG A 34 4.23 2.87 10.40
C ARG A 34 3.42 4.09 9.97
N ARG A 35 2.21 4.20 10.54
CA ARG A 35 1.41 5.42 10.45
C ARG A 35 2.16 6.55 11.16
N THR A 36 2.14 7.73 10.56
CA THR A 36 2.81 8.93 11.07
C THR A 36 1.80 10.06 11.24
N ILE A 37 2.08 10.94 12.20
CA ILE A 37 1.29 12.16 12.43
C ILE A 37 2.15 13.35 12.01
N LYS A 38 1.64 14.16 11.09
CA LYS A 38 2.26 15.44 10.72
C LYS A 38 1.34 16.56 11.18
N ARG A 39 1.78 17.34 12.18
CA ARG A 39 0.95 18.31 12.93
C ARG A 39 -0.25 17.62 13.58
N TYR A 40 -1.41 17.65 12.92
CA TYR A 40 -2.68 17.07 13.38
C TYR A 40 -3.22 16.02 12.39
N THR A 41 -2.52 15.76 11.29
CA THR A 41 -3.00 14.87 10.22
C THR A 41 -2.31 13.53 10.31
N GLN A 42 -3.11 12.46 10.39
CA GLN A 42 -2.62 11.08 10.28
C GLN A 42 -2.41 10.70 8.81
N GLY A 43 -1.34 9.94 8.55
CA GLY A 43 -1.01 9.50 7.21
C GLY A 43 0.16 8.55 7.16
N TYR A 44 0.65 8.30 5.95
CA TYR A 44 1.79 7.42 5.69
C TYR A 44 2.84 8.16 4.86
N VAL A 45 4.09 7.77 5.05
CA VAL A 45 5.20 8.24 4.20
C VAL A 45 5.46 7.17 3.16
N ILE A 46 5.19 7.50 1.90
CA ILE A 46 5.42 6.64 0.74
C ILE A 46 6.46 7.34 -0.13
N SER A 47 7.57 6.65 -0.42
CA SER A 47 8.67 7.20 -1.24
C SER A 47 9.11 8.61 -0.81
N SER A 48 9.31 8.81 0.50
CA SER A 48 9.72 10.09 1.12
C SER A 48 8.68 11.22 1.10
N ARG A 49 7.47 10.99 0.57
CA ARG A 49 6.37 11.97 0.61
C ARG A 49 5.30 11.54 1.60
N PHE A 50 4.84 12.49 2.41
CA PHE A 50 3.71 12.29 3.31
C PHE A 50 2.39 12.37 2.54
N TYR A 51 1.56 11.35 2.69
CA TYR A 51 0.19 11.31 2.19
C TYR A 51 -0.77 11.15 3.35
N SER A 52 -1.74 12.05 3.46
CA SER A 52 -2.82 11.90 4.44
C SER A 52 -3.73 10.73 4.07
N LEU A 53 -4.48 10.21 5.04
CA LEU A 53 -5.48 9.16 4.77
C LEU A 53 -6.51 9.60 3.71
N HIS A 54 -6.85 10.89 3.68
CA HIS A 54 -7.77 11.44 2.68
C HIS A 54 -7.19 11.44 1.26
N GLN A 55 -5.86 11.63 1.13
CA GLN A 55 -5.18 11.56 -0.17
C GLN A 55 -4.97 10.11 -0.63
N LEU A 56 -4.78 9.17 0.30
CA LEU A 56 -4.56 7.76 -0.03
C LEU A 56 -5.84 7.05 -0.45
N ARG A 57 -6.96 7.30 0.25
CA ARG A 57 -8.26 6.69 -0.04
C ARG A 57 -8.65 6.62 -1.53
N PRO A 58 -8.60 7.71 -2.31
CA PRO A 58 -8.96 7.66 -3.73
C PRO A 58 -7.97 6.85 -4.60
N MET A 59 -6.76 6.62 -4.11
CA MET A 59 -5.73 5.81 -4.79
C MET A 59 -5.84 4.33 -4.45
N LEU A 60 -6.67 3.94 -3.47
CA LEU A 60 -6.81 2.55 -3.08
C LEU A 60 -7.61 1.78 -4.12
N ARG A 61 -7.01 0.72 -4.63
CA ARG A 61 -7.64 -0.26 -5.52
C ARG A 61 -7.76 -1.57 -4.76
N ARG A 62 -8.91 -2.22 -4.83
CA ARG A 62 -9.06 -3.54 -4.21
C ARG A 62 -8.16 -4.51 -4.96
N HIS A 63 -7.29 -5.19 -4.24
CA HIS A 63 -6.41 -6.19 -4.81
C HIS A 63 -7.28 -7.35 -5.31
N ASP A 64 -7.25 -7.61 -6.63
CA ASP A 64 -7.91 -8.74 -7.23
C ASP A 64 -6.86 -9.81 -7.57
N PRO A 65 -6.81 -10.93 -6.82
CA PRO A 65 -5.84 -11.99 -7.07
C PRO A 65 -6.04 -12.67 -8.44
N ALA A 66 -7.15 -12.43 -9.15
CA ALA A 66 -7.36 -12.95 -10.50
C ALA A 66 -6.54 -12.20 -11.57
N THR A 67 -6.04 -11.00 -11.27
CA THR A 67 -5.18 -10.22 -12.20
C THR A 67 -3.74 -10.74 -12.23
N ASP A 68 -3.33 -11.54 -11.24
CA ASP A 68 -2.00 -12.15 -11.12
C ASP A 68 -1.92 -13.54 -11.79
N ARG A 69 -2.93 -13.92 -12.59
CA ARG A 69 -2.83 -15.14 -13.40
C ARG A 69 -1.83 -14.90 -14.52
N PRO A 70 -0.75 -15.70 -14.64
CA PRO A 70 -0.04 -15.76 -15.91
C PRO A 70 -1.08 -16.18 -16.96
N VAL A 71 -1.23 -15.37 -17.99
CA VAL A 71 -2.01 -15.75 -19.16
C VAL A 71 -1.19 -16.87 -19.81
N ASP A 72 -1.47 -18.10 -19.41
CA ASP A 72 -0.97 -19.31 -20.05
C ASP A 72 -1.65 -19.35 -21.43
N PHE A 73 -0.84 -19.18 -22.48
CA PHE A 73 -1.25 -19.32 -23.89
C PHE A 73 -0.94 -20.73 -24.38
#